data_AF-A0A8G2FFE6-F1
#
_entry.id   AF-A0A8G2FFE6-F1
#
_cell.length_a   1.000
_cell.length_b   1.000
_cell.length_c   1.000
_cell.angle_alpha   90.00
_cell.angle_beta   90.00
_cell.angle_gamma   90.00
#
_symmetry.space_group_name_H-M   'P 1'
#
loop_
_entity.id
_entity.type
_entity.pdbx_description
1 polymer ?
#
loop_
_entity_poly.entity_id
_entity_poly.type
_entity_poly.pdbx_seq_one_letter_code
_entity_poly.pdbx_strand_id
1 'polypeptide(L)'
;MSTSQSATGTVSVTPSFGAAPFGFDVAADMVAPIQDALAQVTALVVSNSVYNPVTATTITLNADGTTSSSIPAPVTSFATSPFIYMGGSVSGAGSTINLPTQGSSRGFAGLIFTFAGSETVTGGAGKNEIIVTGANTNLTFDPLGGALGVSTIYAGGGNNNFTLDGTNYTVEVGSGNNTITAALNNGTSISYNTISTSGGNNLIKLDSGTSTVTSGGTDHITVADAGNLITVTGNSVVGMTSASSSNSVLATGNETVAMDGTGDSVTAGGSSTVLVFSNLNSVDMTAGLKAEVLGNANTITSSSNAAIAVFGQANLVDAGPTGIFYAYGSGNTINAVGSDTVMGNGSNNTINVAGGGVVFAAGTGDSIIASSSSSAFVVLGGPGATDFATLAGSSFGYAEGGAAIDATNGTYMILASGSNTATLGGGSLAFVASGADTIVATGAAYVYGGAGTIDFVGGAGHSIIEQGTGAVTATAGSGGITAYGGTSGGNSLVGGAGSNTLYAEGTGSTLIGGSGTNNLFAASGATTMVGGTNATLNNFEFTANTAGSTDVVSGFNATTDKITLGSGVTVTNQTVNSGGLSLTLSDGTKISVLGVANTLTSNTSGSSTILT
;
A
#
# COMPACT_ATOMS: atom_id res chain seq x y z
N MET A 1 10.51 -32.56 9.39
CA MET A 1 10.77 -34.00 9.14
C MET A 1 11.64 -34.13 7.90
N SER A 2 12.56 -35.10 7.90
CA SER A 2 13.69 -35.31 6.96
C SER A 2 14.96 -34.52 7.29
N THR A 3 15.72 -35.08 8.22
CA THR A 3 17.13 -34.77 8.52
C THR A 3 18.02 -35.20 7.37
N SER A 4 18.56 -34.27 6.58
CA SER A 4 19.85 -34.53 5.93
C SER A 4 20.93 -34.03 6.88
N GLN A 5 21.43 -34.91 7.74
CA GLN A 5 22.75 -34.67 8.32
C GLN A 5 23.70 -34.59 7.12
N SER A 6 24.44 -33.48 7.01
CA SER A 6 25.43 -33.32 5.94
C SER A 6 26.42 -34.48 5.98
N ALA A 7 27.05 -34.80 4.85
CA ALA A 7 28.18 -35.73 4.85
C ALA A 7 29.20 -35.27 5.91
N THR A 8 29.83 -36.21 6.61
CA THR A 8 30.86 -35.88 7.60
C THR A 8 32.25 -35.93 6.97
N GLY A 9 33.17 -35.16 7.53
CA GLY A 9 34.60 -35.23 7.21
C GLY A 9 35.44 -35.08 8.47
N THR A 10 36.69 -35.53 8.39
CA THR A 10 37.57 -35.59 9.56
C THR A 10 38.45 -34.34 9.63
N VAL A 11 38.41 -33.65 10.77
CA VAL A 11 39.37 -32.62 11.15
C VAL A 11 40.51 -33.28 11.90
N SER A 12 41.75 -32.92 11.58
CA SER A 12 42.96 -33.41 12.24
C SER A 12 43.51 -32.37 13.20
N VAL A 13 43.71 -32.76 14.45
CA VAL A 13 44.40 -31.93 15.46
C VAL A 13 45.82 -32.43 15.60
N THR A 14 46.78 -31.55 15.37
CA THR A 14 48.20 -31.82 15.64
C THR A 14 48.60 -31.02 16.88
N PRO A 15 48.70 -31.65 18.06
CA PRO A 15 49.11 -30.95 19.27
C PRO A 15 50.56 -30.47 19.14
N SER A 16 50.90 -29.36 19.78
CA SER A 16 52.28 -28.91 19.83
C SER A 16 53.12 -29.85 20.73
N PHE A 17 54.15 -30.47 20.13
CA PHE A 17 55.14 -31.40 20.71
C PHE A 17 54.63 -32.65 21.48
N GLY A 18 54.74 -33.81 20.83
CA GLY A 18 54.88 -35.13 21.49
C GLY A 18 53.59 -35.91 21.78
N ALA A 19 52.41 -35.30 21.69
CA ALA A 19 51.15 -36.04 21.70
C ALA A 19 50.79 -36.57 20.30
N ALA A 20 50.18 -37.75 20.25
CA ALA A 20 49.73 -38.33 18.98
C ALA A 20 48.66 -37.41 18.34
N PRO A 21 48.76 -37.13 17.03
CA PRO A 21 47.67 -36.49 16.31
C PRO A 21 46.38 -37.29 16.49
N PHE A 22 45.26 -36.58 16.64
CA PHE A 22 43.95 -37.21 16.69
C PHE A 22 43.02 -36.54 15.70
N GLY A 23 42.04 -37.31 15.22
CA GLY A 23 41.01 -36.82 14.30
C GLY A 23 39.64 -36.96 14.92
N PHE A 24 38.72 -36.08 14.51
CA PHE A 24 37.31 -36.20 14.85
C PHE A 24 36.46 -35.74 13.67
N ASP A 25 35.25 -36.29 13.58
CA ASP A 25 34.34 -35.99 12.50
C ASP A 25 33.49 -34.75 12.80
N VAL A 26 33.34 -33.92 11.79
CA VAL A 26 32.47 -32.74 11.73
C VAL A 26 31.67 -32.77 10.42
N ALA A 27 30.70 -31.89 10.29
CA ALA A 27 30.01 -31.62 9.04
C ALA A 27 31.03 -31.24 7.96
N ALA A 28 30.88 -31.79 6.75
CA ALA A 28 31.89 -31.69 5.69
C ALA A 28 32.23 -30.24 5.32
N ASP A 29 31.25 -29.34 5.34
CA ASP A 29 31.43 -27.91 5.07
C ASP A 29 32.20 -27.18 6.18
N MET A 30 32.22 -27.72 7.39
CA MET A 30 32.96 -27.19 8.53
C MET A 30 34.39 -27.71 8.64
N VAL A 31 34.79 -28.71 7.85
CA VAL A 31 36.14 -29.30 7.91
C VAL A 31 37.21 -28.24 7.67
N ALA A 32 37.13 -27.50 6.55
CA ALA A 32 38.14 -26.51 6.21
C ALA A 32 38.15 -25.31 7.18
N PRO A 33 37.01 -24.67 7.51
CA PRO A 33 36.97 -23.58 8.50
C PRO A 33 37.57 -23.97 9.85
N ILE A 34 37.19 -25.13 10.39
CA ILE A 34 37.70 -25.62 11.68
C ILE A 34 39.20 -25.92 11.58
N GLN A 35 39.65 -26.59 10.50
CA GLN A 35 41.05 -26.94 10.31
C GLN A 35 41.94 -25.70 10.24
N ASP A 36 41.51 -24.67 9.52
CA ASP A 36 42.22 -23.39 9.39
C ASP A 36 42.24 -22.61 10.70
N ALA A 37 41.11 -22.55 11.42
CA ALA A 37 41.02 -21.88 12.72
C ALA A 37 41.95 -22.54 13.76
N LEU A 38 41.96 -23.87 13.84
CA LEU A 38 42.87 -24.62 14.70
C LEU A 38 44.35 -24.36 14.33
N ALA A 39 44.66 -24.28 13.03
CA ALA A 39 46.01 -23.98 12.57
C ALA A 39 46.46 -22.55 12.94
N GLN A 40 45.57 -21.56 12.82
CA GLN A 40 45.85 -20.17 13.18
C GLN A 40 46.12 -20.00 14.67
N VAL A 41 45.26 -20.57 15.53
CA VAL A 41 45.46 -20.55 16.98
C VAL A 41 46.79 -21.22 17.34
N THR A 42 47.10 -22.35 16.72
CA THR A 42 48.37 -23.06 16.93
C THR A 42 49.56 -22.22 16.47
N ALA A 43 49.49 -21.57 15.31
CA ALA A 43 50.57 -20.72 14.78
C ALA A 43 50.80 -19.46 15.63
N LEU A 44 49.74 -18.84 16.15
CA LEU A 44 49.84 -17.71 17.08
C LEU A 44 50.61 -18.12 18.35
N VAL A 45 50.31 -19.30 18.88
CA VAL A 45 51.03 -19.89 20.02
C VAL A 45 52.51 -20.13 19.69
N VAL A 46 52.84 -20.59 18.47
CA VAL A 46 54.23 -20.89 18.05
C VAL A 46 55.06 -19.64 17.77
N SER A 47 54.47 -18.58 17.21
CA SER A 47 55.19 -17.36 16.80
C SER A 47 55.67 -16.48 17.97
N ASN A 48 55.07 -16.62 19.15
CA ASN A 48 55.45 -15.87 20.33
C ASN A 48 56.49 -16.66 21.12
N SER A 49 57.77 -16.40 20.89
CA SER A 49 58.94 -17.16 21.38
C SER A 49 59.10 -17.27 22.92
N VAL A 50 58.16 -16.70 23.69
CA VAL A 50 58.05 -16.83 25.16
C VAL A 50 56.95 -17.85 25.56
N TYR A 51 56.14 -18.34 24.62
CA TYR A 51 55.10 -19.34 24.87
C TYR A 51 55.67 -20.76 24.74
N ASN A 52 55.59 -21.51 25.84
CA ASN A 52 55.89 -22.95 25.85
C ASN A 52 54.72 -23.70 25.16
N PRO A 53 54.96 -24.73 24.31
CA PRO A 53 53.92 -25.41 23.54
C PRO A 53 52.82 -26.02 24.44
N VAL A 54 51.56 -25.71 24.13
CA VAL A 54 50.37 -26.20 24.83
C VAL A 54 50.11 -27.66 24.42
N THR A 55 50.16 -28.57 25.38
CA THR A 55 49.66 -29.95 25.21
C THR A 55 48.15 -29.97 25.47
N ALA A 56 47.37 -30.49 24.53
CA ALA A 56 45.93 -30.64 24.73
C ALA A 56 45.66 -31.64 25.88
N THR A 57 44.84 -31.24 26.86
CA THR A 57 44.39 -32.15 27.92
C THR A 57 43.16 -32.90 27.45
N THR A 58 43.29 -34.22 27.31
CA THR A 58 42.18 -35.11 26.97
C THR A 58 41.38 -35.48 28.23
N ILE A 59 40.08 -35.27 28.18
CA ILE A 59 39.11 -35.63 29.22
C ILE A 59 38.10 -36.58 28.58
N THR A 60 37.92 -37.75 29.17
CA THR A 60 36.92 -38.73 28.71
C THR A 60 35.66 -38.57 29.52
N LEU A 61 34.50 -38.49 28.87
CA LEU A 61 33.20 -38.52 29.54
C LEU A 61 32.78 -39.97 29.79
N ASN A 62 32.37 -40.24 31.02
CA ASN A 62 31.75 -41.50 31.42
C ASN A 62 30.32 -41.59 30.87
N ALA A 63 29.74 -42.78 30.89
CA ALA A 63 28.38 -43.01 30.39
C ALA A 63 27.29 -42.19 31.11
N ASP A 64 27.57 -41.79 32.36
CA ASP A 64 26.71 -40.96 33.20
C ASP A 64 26.95 -39.44 33.04
N GLY A 65 27.85 -39.04 32.12
CA GLY A 65 28.19 -37.65 31.82
C GLY A 65 29.35 -37.08 32.65
N THR A 66 29.79 -37.77 33.70
CA THR A 66 30.88 -37.29 34.57
C THR A 66 32.24 -37.32 33.87
N THR A 67 33.18 -36.45 34.27
CA THR A 67 34.53 -36.41 33.69
C THR A 67 35.44 -37.47 34.31
N SER A 68 36.30 -38.10 33.50
CA SER A 68 37.29 -39.09 33.97
C SER A 68 38.41 -38.50 34.81
N SER A 69 38.61 -37.18 34.74
CA SER A 69 39.64 -36.43 35.45
C SER A 69 39.18 -35.00 35.76
N SER A 70 39.93 -34.30 36.62
CA SER A 70 39.70 -32.89 36.92
C SER A 70 40.03 -32.00 35.73
N ILE A 71 39.19 -31.01 35.44
CA ILE A 71 39.43 -30.02 34.39
C ILE A 71 40.46 -29.00 34.88
N PRO A 72 41.57 -28.78 34.15
CA PRO A 72 42.55 -27.75 34.51
C PRO A 72 41.95 -26.34 34.51
N ALA A 73 42.32 -25.52 35.49
CA ALA A 73 41.94 -24.12 35.50
C ALA A 73 42.62 -23.33 34.37
N PRO A 74 41.95 -22.32 33.76
CA PRO A 74 42.61 -21.39 32.87
C PRO A 74 43.66 -20.56 33.62
N VAL A 75 44.64 -19.98 32.91
CA VAL A 75 45.75 -19.27 33.54
C VAL A 75 45.58 -17.74 33.49
N THR A 76 46.13 -17.06 34.49
CA THR A 76 45.97 -15.62 34.70
C THR A 76 47.04 -14.75 34.02
N SER A 77 48.13 -15.33 33.49
CA SER A 77 49.24 -14.61 32.87
C SER A 77 49.23 -14.75 31.34
N PHE A 78 50.01 -13.91 30.65
CA PHE A 78 50.28 -14.01 29.21
C PHE A 78 51.06 -15.27 28.80
N ALA A 79 51.06 -16.33 29.61
CA ALA A 79 51.71 -17.59 29.31
C ALA A 79 50.68 -18.71 29.44
N THR A 80 50.19 -19.18 28.28
CA THR A 80 49.54 -20.49 28.03
C THR A 80 48.15 -20.77 28.62
N SER A 81 47.07 -20.31 27.94
CA SER A 81 45.73 -20.87 28.21
C SER A 81 45.65 -22.33 27.73
N PRO A 82 45.03 -23.27 28.48
CA PRO A 82 45.01 -24.67 28.12
C PRO A 82 44.08 -24.95 26.94
N PHE A 83 44.40 -26.02 26.20
CA PHE A 83 43.55 -26.61 25.18
C PHE A 83 42.92 -27.88 25.77
N ILE A 84 41.59 -27.98 25.77
CA ILE A 84 40.85 -29.11 26.32
C ILE A 84 40.16 -29.87 25.20
N TYR A 85 40.32 -31.19 25.21
CA TYR A 85 39.62 -32.10 24.31
C TYR A 85 38.73 -33.02 25.14
N MET A 86 37.41 -32.96 24.93
CA MET A 86 36.41 -33.78 25.63
C MET A 86 35.73 -34.74 24.67
N GLY A 87 35.98 -36.03 24.84
CA GLY A 87 35.37 -37.10 24.04
C GLY A 87 34.71 -38.17 24.92
N GLY A 88 33.92 -39.07 24.32
CA GLY A 88 33.25 -40.14 25.05
C GLY A 88 31.87 -40.44 24.50
N SER A 89 31.09 -41.24 25.23
CA SER A 89 29.71 -41.58 24.86
C SER A 89 28.83 -41.59 26.11
N VAL A 90 27.86 -40.70 26.13
CA VAL A 90 26.89 -40.52 27.22
C VAL A 90 25.60 -41.22 26.83
N SER A 91 25.09 -42.12 27.69
CA SER A 91 23.90 -42.94 27.41
C SER A 91 22.68 -42.58 28.27
N GLY A 92 22.76 -41.48 29.04
CA GLY A 92 21.69 -40.98 29.93
C GLY A 92 21.22 -39.56 29.60
N ALA A 93 20.57 -38.90 30.58
CA ALA A 93 20.03 -37.54 30.45
C ALA A 93 21.09 -36.42 30.38
N GLY A 94 22.37 -36.78 30.31
CA GLY A 94 23.50 -35.86 30.44
C GLY A 94 23.75 -35.41 31.88
N SER A 95 24.85 -34.70 32.08
CA SER A 95 25.23 -34.05 33.32
C SER A 95 25.49 -32.55 33.11
N THR A 96 25.88 -31.85 34.18
CA THR A 96 26.40 -30.49 34.10
C THR A 96 27.89 -30.49 34.42
N ILE A 97 28.71 -30.18 33.43
CA ILE A 97 30.15 -30.06 33.51
C ILE A 97 30.49 -28.60 33.78
N ASN A 98 31.10 -28.33 34.94
CA ASN A 98 31.51 -26.97 35.32
C ASN A 98 32.98 -26.73 34.93
N LEU A 99 33.19 -25.84 33.97
CA LEU A 99 34.51 -25.33 33.63
C LEU A 99 35.02 -24.38 34.72
N PRO A 100 36.24 -24.60 35.24
CA PRO A 100 36.84 -23.69 36.22
C PRO A 100 37.05 -22.29 35.62
N THR A 101 36.86 -21.27 36.46
CA THR A 101 37.05 -19.84 36.11
C THR A 101 38.28 -19.27 36.81
N GLN A 102 39.05 -18.42 36.15
CA GLN A 102 40.20 -17.71 36.76
C GLN A 102 40.24 -16.25 36.32
N GLY A 103 39.64 -15.36 37.12
CA GLY A 103 39.41 -13.96 36.75
C GLY A 103 38.35 -13.81 35.65
N SER A 104 38.16 -12.59 35.14
CA SER A 104 37.09 -12.25 34.18
C SER A 104 37.58 -11.99 32.75
N SER A 105 38.88 -12.08 32.48
CA SER A 105 39.48 -11.51 31.25
C SER A 105 40.09 -12.53 30.28
N ARG A 106 40.38 -13.77 30.71
CA ARG A 106 40.98 -14.80 29.84
C ARG A 106 40.42 -16.19 30.16
N GLY A 107 40.00 -16.91 29.14
CA GLY A 107 39.53 -18.30 29.21
C GLY A 107 40.54 -19.29 28.63
N PHE A 108 40.04 -20.32 27.97
CA PHE A 108 40.79 -21.42 27.37
C PHE A 108 41.33 -21.04 25.98
N ALA A 109 42.45 -21.66 25.57
CA ALA A 109 42.96 -21.49 24.20
C ALA A 109 42.12 -22.30 23.20
N GLY A 110 41.55 -23.42 23.64
CA GLY A 110 40.55 -24.11 22.85
C GLY A 110 39.76 -25.13 23.65
N LEU A 111 38.49 -25.28 23.31
CA LEU A 111 37.58 -26.27 23.86
C LEU A 111 37.02 -27.09 22.72
N ILE A 112 37.41 -28.36 22.62
CA ILE A 112 36.89 -29.29 21.60
C ILE A 112 36.00 -30.32 22.28
N PHE A 113 34.75 -30.41 21.84
CA PHE A 113 33.73 -31.33 22.34
C PHE A 113 33.32 -32.31 21.24
N THR A 114 33.64 -33.60 21.40
CA THR A 114 33.39 -34.64 20.38
C THR A 114 32.66 -35.85 20.96
N PHE A 115 32.08 -35.71 22.14
CA PHE A 115 31.28 -36.77 22.75
C PHE A 115 29.99 -37.01 21.97
N ALA A 116 29.53 -38.27 22.00
CA ALA A 116 28.19 -38.66 21.59
C ALA A 116 27.22 -38.57 22.79
N GLY A 117 25.98 -38.14 22.54
CA GLY A 117 24.99 -37.89 23.59
C GLY A 117 24.84 -36.40 23.86
N SER A 118 24.17 -36.06 24.97
CA SER A 118 23.85 -34.68 25.33
C SER A 118 24.48 -34.30 26.65
N GLU A 119 25.09 -33.13 26.74
CA GLU A 119 25.71 -32.61 27.96
C GLU A 119 25.51 -31.10 28.07
N THR A 120 25.50 -30.62 29.31
CA THR A 120 25.59 -29.18 29.60
C THR A 120 26.98 -28.85 30.09
N VAL A 121 27.64 -27.87 29.47
CA VAL A 121 28.92 -27.33 29.90
C VAL A 121 28.72 -25.87 30.25
N THR A 122 29.05 -25.51 31.50
CA THR A 122 28.90 -24.14 31.99
C THR A 122 30.17 -23.60 32.64
N GLY A 123 30.30 -22.29 32.77
CA GLY A 123 31.47 -21.61 33.34
C GLY A 123 32.60 -21.44 32.33
N GLY A 124 33.83 -21.23 32.81
CA GLY A 124 34.95 -20.91 31.93
C GLY A 124 34.90 -19.47 31.37
N ALA A 125 34.28 -18.56 32.13
CA ALA A 125 34.20 -17.12 31.89
C ALA A 125 35.54 -16.52 31.42
N GLY A 126 35.48 -15.67 30.38
CA GLY A 126 36.63 -15.00 29.77
C GLY A 126 36.78 -15.31 28.27
N LYS A 127 37.85 -14.77 27.64
CA LYS A 127 38.14 -15.00 26.21
C LYS A 127 38.48 -16.47 25.93
N ASN A 128 37.58 -17.21 25.29
CA ASN A 128 37.83 -18.57 24.78
C ASN A 128 38.15 -18.50 23.29
N GLU A 129 39.41 -18.72 22.91
CA GLU A 129 39.85 -18.39 21.54
C GLU A 129 39.14 -19.22 20.46
N ILE A 130 38.95 -20.54 20.70
CA ILE A 130 38.17 -21.40 19.81
C ILE A 130 37.34 -22.44 20.61
N ILE A 131 36.10 -22.67 20.18
CA ILE A 131 35.21 -23.71 20.69
C ILE A 131 34.74 -24.53 19.49
N VAL A 132 34.81 -25.86 19.56
CA VAL A 132 34.45 -26.75 18.45
C VAL A 132 33.56 -27.89 18.95
N THR A 133 32.47 -28.18 18.24
CA THR A 133 31.66 -29.38 18.48
C THR A 133 31.83 -30.42 17.34
N GLY A 134 31.68 -31.70 17.66
CA GLY A 134 31.72 -32.79 16.67
C GLY A 134 30.40 -32.96 15.92
N ALA A 135 30.40 -33.79 14.88
CA ALA A 135 29.26 -34.04 13.97
C ALA A 135 27.97 -34.49 14.66
N ASN A 136 28.10 -35.17 15.80
CA ASN A 136 27.00 -35.80 16.54
C ASN A 136 26.86 -35.26 17.97
N THR A 137 27.58 -34.19 18.31
CA THR A 137 27.59 -33.64 19.65
C THR A 137 26.34 -32.80 19.88
N ASN A 138 25.65 -33.02 21.01
CA ASN A 138 24.53 -32.19 21.45
C ASN A 138 24.95 -31.44 22.71
N LEU A 139 25.60 -30.29 22.53
CA LEU A 139 26.15 -29.50 23.63
C LEU A 139 25.17 -28.39 24.01
N THR A 140 24.83 -28.26 25.29
CA THR A 140 24.35 -26.98 25.84
C THR A 140 25.54 -26.25 26.46
N PHE A 141 25.93 -25.11 25.91
CA PHE A 141 27.10 -24.35 26.32
C PHE A 141 26.70 -22.98 26.86
N ASP A 142 27.10 -22.70 28.09
CA ASP A 142 26.87 -21.43 28.78
C ASP A 142 28.14 -20.97 29.51
N PRO A 143 28.96 -20.11 28.89
CA PRO A 143 30.25 -19.72 29.46
C PRO A 143 30.14 -18.80 30.69
N LEU A 144 28.94 -18.35 31.08
CA LEU A 144 28.65 -17.44 32.19
C LEU A 144 29.32 -16.06 32.07
N GLY A 145 29.58 -15.60 30.85
CA GLY A 145 29.97 -14.22 30.51
C GLY A 145 31.23 -13.66 31.18
N GLY A 146 31.70 -12.51 30.68
CA GLY A 146 32.87 -11.80 31.22
C GLY A 146 33.07 -10.44 30.55
N ALA A 147 33.75 -9.50 31.23
CA ALA A 147 33.83 -8.10 30.78
C ALA A 147 34.66 -7.90 29.49
N LEU A 148 35.49 -8.87 29.09
CA LEU A 148 36.37 -8.78 27.91
C LEU A 148 36.62 -10.17 27.29
N GLY A 149 36.43 -10.30 25.97
CA GLY A 149 36.98 -11.42 25.19
C GLY A 149 36.14 -11.88 24.01
N VAL A 150 36.72 -11.84 22.80
CA VAL A 150 36.12 -12.46 21.59
C VAL A 150 36.27 -13.97 21.65
N SER A 151 35.15 -14.70 21.53
CA SER A 151 35.17 -16.17 21.43
C SER A 151 34.59 -16.65 20.11
N THR A 152 35.27 -17.59 19.46
CA THR A 152 34.80 -18.18 18.20
C THR A 152 34.27 -19.60 18.42
N ILE A 153 33.03 -19.86 18.01
CA ILE A 153 32.34 -21.14 18.13
C ILE A 153 32.15 -21.72 16.73
N TYR A 154 32.64 -22.93 16.51
CA TYR A 154 32.38 -23.74 15.31
C TYR A 154 31.51 -24.93 15.70
N ALA A 155 30.24 -24.90 15.29
CA ALA A 155 29.34 -26.02 15.48
C ALA A 155 29.54 -27.03 14.35
N GLY A 156 30.28 -28.11 14.62
CA GLY A 156 30.60 -29.13 13.63
C GLY A 156 29.44 -30.07 13.30
N GLY A 157 28.21 -29.83 13.76
CA GLY A 157 27.02 -30.65 13.48
C GLY A 157 26.10 -30.75 14.70
N GLY A 158 25.37 -31.87 14.84
CA GLY A 158 24.53 -32.17 15.99
C GLY A 158 23.39 -31.17 16.28
N ASN A 159 22.90 -31.13 17.52
CA ASN A 159 21.90 -30.17 17.98
C ASN A 159 22.43 -29.45 19.22
N ASN A 160 23.20 -28.38 19.01
CA ASN A 160 23.83 -27.63 20.08
C ASN A 160 22.97 -26.43 20.50
N ASN A 161 23.11 -26.00 21.75
CA ASN A 161 22.49 -24.82 22.31
C ASN A 161 23.59 -23.92 22.89
N PHE A 162 23.85 -22.77 22.27
CA PHE A 162 24.89 -21.83 22.68
C PHE A 162 24.25 -20.58 23.29
N THR A 163 24.69 -20.22 24.49
CA THR A 163 24.38 -18.93 25.13
C THR A 163 25.57 -17.99 24.95
N LEU A 164 25.32 -16.81 24.37
CA LEU A 164 26.34 -15.79 24.09
C LEU A 164 26.17 -14.63 25.08
N ASP A 165 26.61 -14.83 26.32
CA ASP A 165 26.41 -13.90 27.45
C ASP A 165 27.70 -13.15 27.88
N GLY A 166 28.76 -13.24 27.08
CA GLY A 166 29.98 -12.42 27.16
C GLY A 166 30.04 -11.28 26.13
N THR A 167 31.24 -10.71 25.90
CA THR A 167 31.46 -9.65 24.91
C THR A 167 31.89 -10.23 23.56
N ASN A 168 31.08 -10.07 22.51
CA ASN A 168 31.43 -10.35 21.11
C ASN A 168 31.77 -11.82 20.80
N TYR A 169 30.82 -12.59 20.30
CA TYR A 169 31.05 -13.95 19.79
C TYR A 169 31.05 -13.98 18.27
N THR A 170 31.87 -14.86 17.71
CA THR A 170 31.71 -15.31 16.32
C THR A 170 31.21 -16.75 16.35
N VAL A 171 30.08 -17.05 15.71
CA VAL A 171 29.48 -18.38 15.67
C VAL A 171 29.32 -18.82 14.23
N GLU A 172 29.85 -19.98 13.89
CA GLU A 172 29.71 -20.60 12.57
C GLU A 172 29.08 -21.98 12.71
N VAL A 173 27.99 -22.21 11.97
CA VAL A 173 27.21 -23.44 11.99
C VAL A 173 26.98 -23.97 10.58
N GLY A 174 27.54 -25.14 10.30
CA GLY A 174 27.41 -25.78 8.98
C GLY A 174 26.15 -26.62 8.79
N SER A 175 25.70 -27.28 9.86
CA SER A 175 24.54 -28.18 9.81
C SER A 175 23.96 -28.46 11.20
N GLY A 176 22.88 -29.24 11.24
CA GLY A 176 22.21 -29.62 12.48
C GLY A 176 21.00 -28.74 12.80
N ASN A 177 20.44 -28.88 14.00
CA ASN A 177 19.39 -27.97 14.49
C ASN A 177 19.89 -27.32 15.76
N ASN A 178 20.56 -26.18 15.62
CA ASN A 178 21.23 -25.52 16.72
C ASN A 178 20.37 -24.38 17.26
N THR A 179 20.45 -24.11 18.56
CA THR A 179 19.91 -22.91 19.19
C THR A 179 21.06 -21.98 19.53
N ILE A 180 20.96 -20.71 19.16
CA ILE A 180 21.96 -19.68 19.45
C ILE A 180 21.23 -18.53 20.11
N THR A 181 21.56 -18.22 21.36
CA THR A 181 20.92 -17.15 22.13
C THR A 181 21.93 -16.06 22.44
N ALA A 182 21.81 -14.90 21.78
CA ALA A 182 22.51 -13.68 22.16
C ALA A 182 21.84 -13.07 23.39
N ALA A 183 22.43 -13.31 24.56
CA ALA A 183 21.85 -12.99 25.85
C ALA A 183 22.47 -11.72 26.44
N LEU A 184 21.83 -11.18 27.49
CA LEU A 184 22.37 -10.03 28.22
C LEU A 184 23.72 -10.39 28.85
N ASN A 185 24.72 -9.55 28.60
CA ASN A 185 26.02 -9.72 29.22
C ASN A 185 26.00 -9.24 30.68
N ASN A 186 26.36 -10.13 31.61
CA ASN A 186 26.37 -9.86 33.05
C ASN A 186 27.46 -8.84 33.50
N GLY A 187 28.43 -8.51 32.64
CA GLY A 187 29.56 -7.62 32.92
C GLY A 187 29.52 -6.25 32.24
N THR A 188 28.84 -6.10 31.10
CA THR A 188 28.64 -4.84 30.36
C THR A 188 27.32 -4.88 29.58
N SER A 189 26.71 -3.73 29.27
CA SER A 189 25.48 -3.68 28.45
C SER A 189 25.72 -3.78 26.93
N ILE A 190 26.96 -3.96 26.47
CA ILE A 190 27.30 -3.98 25.03
C ILE A 190 27.95 -5.31 24.63
N SER A 191 27.33 -6.00 23.67
CA SER A 191 27.88 -7.20 23.02
C SER A 191 27.61 -7.13 21.53
N TYR A 192 28.61 -7.46 20.71
CA TYR A 192 28.56 -7.45 19.25
C TYR A 192 28.82 -8.84 18.68
N ASN A 193 27.75 -9.60 18.38
CA ASN A 193 27.89 -10.98 17.92
C ASN A 193 27.87 -11.06 16.39
N THR A 194 28.65 -11.99 15.82
CA THR A 194 28.58 -12.37 14.41
C THR A 194 28.14 -13.83 14.35
N ILE A 195 27.00 -14.10 13.71
CA ILE A 195 26.40 -15.44 13.64
C ILE A 195 26.25 -15.81 12.17
N SER A 196 26.78 -16.96 11.77
CA SER A 196 26.71 -17.49 10.41
C SER A 196 26.16 -18.91 10.43
N THR A 197 25.07 -19.14 9.70
CA THR A 197 24.49 -20.47 9.48
C THR A 197 24.41 -20.74 7.98
N SER A 198 24.92 -21.88 7.51
CA SER A 198 24.88 -22.27 6.08
C SER A 198 23.88 -23.38 5.77
N GLY A 199 23.37 -24.08 6.79
CA GLY A 199 22.40 -25.15 6.64
C GLY A 199 21.78 -25.61 7.95
N GLY A 200 20.84 -26.55 7.86
CA GLY A 200 20.06 -27.02 9.00
C GLY A 200 18.75 -26.26 9.24
N ASN A 201 18.13 -26.48 10.40
CA ASN A 201 17.00 -25.68 10.89
C ASN A 201 17.35 -25.12 12.26
N ASN A 202 18.02 -23.98 12.27
CA ASN A 202 18.54 -23.37 13.49
C ASN A 202 17.53 -22.37 14.08
N LEU A 203 17.57 -22.20 15.40
CA LEU A 203 16.85 -21.17 16.13
C LEU A 203 17.84 -20.13 16.64
N ILE A 204 17.77 -18.92 16.13
CA ILE A 204 18.63 -17.81 16.55
C ILE A 204 17.76 -16.83 17.34
N LYS A 205 18.14 -16.51 18.57
CA LYS A 205 17.46 -15.56 19.44
C LYS A 205 18.37 -14.38 19.72
N LEU A 206 17.95 -13.20 19.31
CA LEU A 206 18.65 -11.94 19.57
C LEU A 206 17.90 -11.24 20.71
N ASP A 207 18.30 -11.53 21.95
CA ASP A 207 17.61 -11.05 23.15
C ASP A 207 18.30 -9.81 23.76
N SER A 208 19.58 -9.56 23.43
CA SER A 208 20.32 -8.40 23.89
C SER A 208 21.59 -8.15 23.07
N GLY A 209 21.95 -6.86 22.97
CA GLY A 209 23.16 -6.38 22.32
C GLY A 209 22.88 -5.97 20.88
N THR A 210 23.89 -6.13 20.04
CA THR A 210 23.79 -5.89 18.60
C THR A 210 24.45 -7.06 17.89
N SER A 211 23.82 -7.61 16.86
CA SER A 211 24.34 -8.79 16.17
C SER A 211 24.32 -8.60 14.66
N THR A 212 25.33 -9.15 13.99
CA THR A 212 25.31 -9.41 12.55
C THR A 212 25.00 -10.88 12.32
N VAL A 213 23.93 -11.18 11.60
CA VAL A 213 23.48 -12.55 11.31
C VAL A 213 23.49 -12.75 9.80
N THR A 214 24.15 -13.81 9.34
CA THR A 214 24.02 -14.34 7.99
C THR A 214 23.45 -15.75 8.09
N SER A 215 22.25 -15.96 7.57
CA SER A 215 21.58 -17.27 7.63
C SER A 215 21.21 -17.77 6.25
N GLY A 216 21.60 -19.01 5.96
CA GLY A 216 21.16 -19.78 4.81
C GLY A 216 20.46 -21.05 5.25
N GLY A 217 19.38 -21.41 4.57
CA GLY A 217 18.63 -22.64 4.82
C GLY A 217 17.18 -22.40 5.23
N THR A 218 16.73 -23.07 6.29
CA THR A 218 15.36 -22.98 6.84
C THR A 218 15.45 -22.68 8.34
N ASP A 219 15.95 -21.50 8.68
CA ASP A 219 16.18 -21.08 10.05
C ASP A 219 15.01 -20.24 10.59
N HIS A 220 14.90 -20.17 11.91
CA HIS A 220 14.00 -19.26 12.60
C HIS A 220 14.81 -18.29 13.43
N ILE A 221 14.68 -17.00 13.15
CA ILE A 221 15.34 -15.91 13.88
C ILE A 221 14.29 -15.14 14.65
N THR A 222 14.47 -15.00 15.97
CA THR A 222 13.66 -14.13 16.82
C THR A 222 14.49 -12.92 17.23
N VAL A 223 13.94 -11.72 17.06
CA VAL A 223 14.61 -10.45 17.36
C VAL A 223 13.83 -9.71 18.45
N ALA A 224 14.44 -9.52 19.61
CA ALA A 224 13.84 -8.88 20.79
C ALA A 224 14.64 -7.68 21.31
N ASP A 225 15.68 -7.27 20.58
CA ASP A 225 16.56 -6.15 20.87
C ASP A 225 16.74 -5.23 19.65
N ALA A 226 17.81 -4.42 19.64
CA ALA A 226 17.95 -3.31 18.72
C ALA A 226 19.29 -3.28 17.95
N GLY A 227 19.25 -2.69 16.76
CA GLY A 227 20.44 -2.39 15.98
C GLY A 227 21.07 -3.59 15.25
N ASN A 228 20.37 -4.72 15.15
CA ASN A 228 20.89 -5.90 14.47
C ASN A 228 20.90 -5.73 12.94
N LEU A 229 21.88 -6.37 12.29
CA LEU A 229 21.95 -6.53 10.85
C LEU A 229 21.77 -8.00 10.49
N ILE A 230 20.72 -8.33 9.76
CA ILE A 230 20.31 -9.71 9.49
C ILE A 230 20.22 -9.89 7.98
N THR A 231 20.96 -10.86 7.44
CA THR A 231 20.85 -11.30 6.04
C THR A 231 20.36 -12.74 6.04
N VAL A 232 19.25 -12.99 5.35
CA VAL A 232 18.62 -14.32 5.24
C VAL A 232 18.43 -14.72 3.79
N THR A 233 18.66 -16.01 3.54
CA THR A 233 18.47 -16.66 2.24
C THR A 233 17.77 -18.01 2.42
N GLY A 234 17.06 -18.47 1.39
CA GLY A 234 16.38 -19.75 1.39
C GLY A 234 14.92 -19.62 1.82
N ASN A 235 14.53 -20.27 2.92
CA ASN A 235 13.14 -20.41 3.37
C ASN A 235 12.99 -20.06 4.87
N SER A 236 13.82 -19.16 5.37
CA SER A 236 13.87 -18.79 6.79
C SER A 236 12.68 -17.91 7.23
N VAL A 237 12.44 -17.89 8.55
CA VAL A 237 11.49 -16.98 9.20
C VAL A 237 12.26 -16.00 10.09
N VAL A 238 11.96 -14.70 9.96
CA VAL A 238 12.47 -13.66 10.85
C VAL A 238 11.28 -13.05 11.59
N GLY A 239 11.16 -13.33 12.88
CA GLY A 239 10.14 -12.77 13.76
C GLY A 239 10.72 -11.69 14.66
N MET A 240 10.35 -10.45 14.43
CA MET A 240 10.70 -9.31 15.27
C MET A 240 9.58 -9.09 16.27
N THR A 241 9.91 -8.99 17.56
CA THR A 241 8.94 -8.84 18.65
C THR A 241 8.61 -7.37 18.92
N SER A 242 7.61 -7.09 19.75
CA SER A 242 7.30 -5.73 20.19
C SER A 242 8.43 -4.98 20.90
N ALA A 243 9.48 -5.68 21.34
CA ALA A 243 10.66 -5.06 21.95
C ALA A 243 11.73 -4.66 20.92
N SER A 244 11.61 -5.10 19.66
CA SER A 244 12.62 -4.82 18.64
C SER A 244 12.56 -3.36 18.19
N SER A 245 13.73 -2.81 17.88
CA SER A 245 13.79 -1.49 17.23
C SER A 245 15.07 -1.27 16.43
N SER A 246 14.98 -0.47 15.37
CA SER A 246 16.15 -0.08 14.56
C SER A 246 16.97 -1.25 14.00
N ASN A 247 16.33 -2.39 13.72
CA ASN A 247 16.97 -3.54 13.11
C ASN A 247 16.86 -3.49 11.59
N SER A 248 17.84 -4.07 10.89
CA SER A 248 17.87 -4.16 9.44
C SER A 248 17.86 -5.62 8.98
N VAL A 249 16.90 -5.99 8.13
CA VAL A 249 16.80 -7.32 7.52
C VAL A 249 16.92 -7.23 6.00
N LEU A 250 17.80 -8.03 5.42
CA LEU A 250 17.88 -8.30 3.99
C LEU A 250 17.42 -9.74 3.73
N ALA A 251 16.27 -9.89 3.11
CA ALA A 251 15.65 -11.18 2.78
C ALA A 251 15.61 -11.35 1.25
N THR A 252 16.28 -12.36 0.70
CA THR A 252 16.51 -12.47 -0.76
C THR A 252 16.03 -13.77 -1.41
N GLY A 253 15.44 -14.68 -0.64
CA GLY A 253 14.92 -15.98 -1.11
C GLY A 253 13.39 -16.04 -1.05
N ASN A 254 12.87 -16.90 -0.19
CA ASN A 254 11.45 -17.16 0.02
C ASN A 254 11.15 -17.15 1.53
N GLU A 255 11.55 -16.06 2.18
CA GLU A 255 11.46 -15.90 3.62
C GLU A 255 10.10 -15.34 4.05
N THR A 256 9.76 -15.53 5.32
CA THR A 256 8.68 -14.78 5.98
C THR A 256 9.28 -13.85 7.01
N VAL A 257 9.02 -12.55 6.89
CA VAL A 257 9.48 -11.55 7.84
C VAL A 257 8.26 -10.95 8.54
N ALA A 258 8.18 -11.11 9.85
CA ALA A 258 7.12 -10.55 10.69
C ALA A 258 7.72 -9.44 11.57
N MET A 259 7.15 -8.24 11.47
CA MET A 259 7.61 -7.03 12.15
C MET A 259 6.60 -6.60 13.20
N ASP A 260 6.94 -6.76 14.49
CA ASP A 260 6.11 -6.29 15.62
C ASP A 260 6.77 -5.16 16.43
N GLY A 261 8.02 -4.81 16.13
CA GLY A 261 8.75 -3.69 16.75
C GLY A 261 8.63 -2.36 16.01
N THR A 262 9.47 -1.39 16.33
CA THR A 262 9.36 -0.03 15.76
C THR A 262 10.67 0.47 15.18
N GLY A 263 10.61 1.17 14.04
CA GLY A 263 11.80 1.69 13.38
C GLY A 263 12.67 0.60 12.74
N ASP A 264 12.13 -0.60 12.56
CA ASP A 264 12.81 -1.70 11.88
C ASP A 264 12.71 -1.49 10.35
N SER A 265 13.73 -1.91 9.62
CA SER A 265 13.81 -1.82 8.17
C SER A 265 14.01 -3.20 7.53
N VAL A 266 13.20 -3.53 6.52
CA VAL A 266 13.29 -4.80 5.78
C VAL A 266 13.45 -4.51 4.29
N THR A 267 14.51 -5.01 3.68
CA THR A 267 14.61 -5.14 2.22
C THR A 267 14.28 -6.58 1.84
N ALA A 268 13.16 -6.79 1.15
CA ALA A 268 12.68 -8.09 0.72
C ALA A 268 12.84 -8.24 -0.80
N GLY A 269 13.31 -9.41 -1.23
CA GLY A 269 13.47 -9.84 -2.62
C GLY A 269 13.03 -11.30 -2.80
N GLY A 270 13.15 -11.83 -4.02
CA GLY A 270 12.69 -13.18 -4.33
C GLY A 270 11.16 -13.34 -4.25
N SER A 271 10.67 -14.30 -3.46
CA SER A 271 9.25 -14.63 -3.24
C SER A 271 8.81 -14.45 -1.78
N SER A 272 9.61 -13.73 -0.99
CA SER A 272 9.35 -13.47 0.42
C SER A 272 8.01 -12.78 0.72
N THR A 273 7.52 -13.01 1.93
CA THR A 273 6.30 -12.38 2.47
C THR A 273 6.67 -11.52 3.67
N VAL A 274 6.16 -10.29 3.71
CA VAL A 274 6.38 -9.36 4.82
C VAL A 274 5.07 -9.06 5.54
N LEU A 275 5.05 -9.23 6.86
CA LEU A 275 3.90 -8.92 7.72
C LEU A 275 4.32 -7.80 8.68
N VAL A 276 3.62 -6.67 8.65
CA VAL A 276 3.93 -5.49 9.46
C VAL A 276 2.81 -5.25 10.45
N PHE A 277 2.96 -5.74 11.68
CA PHE A 277 1.95 -5.63 12.74
C PHE A 277 2.01 -4.31 13.49
N SER A 278 3.17 -3.66 13.47
CA SER A 278 3.52 -2.51 14.31
C SER A 278 3.81 -1.25 13.50
N ASN A 279 4.32 -0.21 14.17
CA ASN A 279 4.34 1.16 13.63
C ASN A 279 5.74 1.65 13.26
N LEU A 280 5.82 2.65 12.40
CA LEU A 280 7.05 3.39 12.05
C LEU A 280 8.15 2.50 11.45
N ASN A 281 7.78 1.44 10.75
CA ASN A 281 8.69 0.56 10.07
C ASN A 281 8.84 0.91 8.59
N SER A 282 9.95 0.48 7.99
CA SER A 282 10.22 0.65 6.56
C SER A 282 10.37 -0.70 5.87
N VAL A 283 9.73 -0.87 4.72
CA VAL A 283 9.84 -2.07 3.88
C VAL A 283 10.19 -1.66 2.46
N ASP A 284 11.26 -2.21 1.90
CA ASP A 284 11.65 -2.07 0.49
C ASP A 284 11.48 -3.41 -0.23
N MET A 285 10.60 -3.45 -1.23
CA MET A 285 10.16 -4.64 -1.94
C MET A 285 10.74 -4.67 -3.36
N THR A 286 11.71 -5.56 -3.58
CA THR A 286 12.54 -5.58 -4.80
C THR A 286 12.15 -6.65 -5.84
N ALA A 287 11.17 -7.53 -5.56
CA ALA A 287 10.73 -8.62 -6.45
C ALA A 287 9.24 -9.00 -6.30
N GLY A 288 8.79 -10.11 -6.91
CA GLY A 288 7.39 -10.59 -6.95
C GLY A 288 6.84 -11.07 -5.60
N LEU A 289 6.60 -10.12 -4.70
CA LEU A 289 6.42 -10.28 -3.26
C LEU A 289 4.99 -9.96 -2.80
N LYS A 290 4.72 -10.27 -1.53
CA LYS A 290 3.49 -9.88 -0.83
C LYS A 290 3.79 -9.18 0.48
N ALA A 291 3.03 -8.14 0.77
CA ALA A 291 3.08 -7.45 2.06
C ALA A 291 1.69 -7.24 2.65
N GLU A 292 1.57 -7.45 3.96
CA GLU A 292 0.39 -7.14 4.75
C GLU A 292 0.77 -6.17 5.87
N VAL A 293 0.10 -5.01 5.94
CA VAL A 293 0.44 -3.92 6.84
C VAL A 293 -0.75 -3.61 7.73
N LEU A 294 -0.69 -4.09 8.97
CA LEU A 294 -1.73 -3.88 9.99
C LEU A 294 -1.42 -2.68 10.88
N GLY A 295 -0.14 -2.35 11.07
CA GLY A 295 0.28 -1.21 11.89
C GLY A 295 0.21 0.12 11.16
N ASN A 296 0.65 1.19 11.83
CA ASN A 296 0.45 2.58 11.42
C ASN A 296 1.75 3.30 11.09
N ALA A 297 1.66 4.32 10.23
CA ALA A 297 2.77 5.21 9.88
C ALA A 297 4.02 4.46 9.37
N ASN A 298 3.80 3.32 8.69
CA ASN A 298 4.85 2.58 8.03
C ASN A 298 5.07 3.11 6.61
N THR A 299 6.29 2.95 6.10
CA THR A 299 6.65 3.28 4.71
C THR A 299 6.96 2.00 3.96
N ILE A 300 6.32 1.80 2.81
CA ILE A 300 6.51 0.65 1.96
C ILE A 300 6.87 1.14 0.56
N THR A 301 8.08 0.84 0.11
CA THR A 301 8.52 1.12 -1.26
C THR A 301 8.55 -0.18 -2.04
N SER A 302 8.06 -0.15 -3.28
CA SER A 302 8.11 -1.30 -4.18
C SER A 302 8.73 -0.91 -5.50
N SER A 303 9.78 -1.62 -5.91
CA SER A 303 10.40 -1.45 -7.24
C SER A 303 9.96 -2.54 -8.23
N SER A 304 8.90 -3.29 -7.90
CA SER A 304 8.55 -4.55 -8.56
C SER A 304 7.04 -4.78 -8.56
N ASN A 305 6.62 -5.91 -9.13
CA ASN A 305 5.20 -6.29 -9.18
C ASN A 305 4.78 -6.95 -7.87
N ALA A 306 4.55 -6.12 -6.85
CA ALA A 306 4.12 -6.56 -5.53
C ALA A 306 2.60 -6.42 -5.32
N ALA A 307 2.04 -7.32 -4.50
CA ALA A 307 0.71 -7.17 -3.95
C ALA A 307 0.82 -6.70 -2.49
N ILE A 308 0.21 -5.57 -2.16
CA ILE A 308 0.34 -4.93 -0.85
C ILE A 308 -1.03 -4.62 -0.30
N ALA A 309 -1.34 -5.13 0.88
CA ALA A 309 -2.56 -4.82 1.60
C ALA A 309 -2.26 -4.01 2.87
N VAL A 310 -2.95 -2.88 3.02
CA VAL A 310 -2.76 -1.91 4.10
C VAL A 310 -4.07 -1.76 4.86
N PHE A 311 -4.08 -2.26 6.09
CA PHE A 311 -5.21 -2.23 7.02
C PHE A 311 -5.06 -1.16 8.12
N GLY A 312 -3.82 -0.76 8.44
CA GLY A 312 -3.56 0.27 9.44
C GLY A 312 -3.72 1.69 8.93
N GLN A 313 -3.23 2.67 9.69
CA GLN A 313 -3.44 4.09 9.42
C GLN A 313 -2.17 4.84 9.02
N ALA A 314 -2.32 5.92 8.26
CA ALA A 314 -1.24 6.85 7.93
C ALA A 314 -0.01 6.18 7.29
N ASN A 315 -0.16 5.00 6.69
CA ASN A 315 0.93 4.34 6.00
C ASN A 315 1.15 4.97 4.63
N LEU A 316 2.39 4.97 4.17
CA LEU A 316 2.80 5.40 2.85
C LEU A 316 3.19 4.18 2.02
N VAL A 317 2.64 4.05 0.82
CA VAL A 317 3.06 3.07 -0.18
C VAL A 317 3.53 3.80 -1.42
N ASP A 318 4.81 3.66 -1.75
CA ASP A 318 5.41 4.08 -3.02
C ASP A 318 5.45 2.88 -3.97
N ALA A 319 4.52 2.87 -4.93
CA ALA A 319 4.34 1.74 -5.84
C ALA A 319 5.45 1.65 -6.90
N GLY A 320 5.59 0.46 -7.47
CA GLY A 320 6.46 0.19 -8.60
C GLY A 320 5.80 0.46 -9.96
N PRO A 321 6.26 -0.21 -11.04
CA PRO A 321 5.73 0.01 -12.38
C PRO A 321 4.36 -0.61 -12.64
N THR A 322 4.01 -1.69 -11.93
CA THR A 322 2.68 -2.30 -11.91
C THR A 322 2.49 -3.04 -10.59
N GLY A 323 1.29 -3.03 -10.01
CA GLY A 323 0.99 -3.73 -8.76
C GLY A 323 -0.50 -3.75 -8.43
N ILE A 324 -0.83 -4.46 -7.35
CA ILE A 324 -2.18 -4.47 -6.78
C ILE A 324 -2.09 -4.01 -5.33
N PHE A 325 -2.77 -2.92 -5.02
CA PHE A 325 -2.73 -2.26 -3.72
C PHE A 325 -4.11 -2.22 -3.10
N TYR A 326 -4.20 -2.59 -1.83
CA TYR A 326 -5.43 -2.52 -1.06
C TYR A 326 -5.24 -1.52 0.08
N ALA A 327 -5.94 -0.38 0.01
CA ALA A 327 -5.98 0.61 1.07
C ALA A 327 -7.30 0.45 1.85
N TYR A 328 -7.28 -0.43 2.83
CA TYR A 328 -8.44 -0.79 3.66
C TYR A 328 -8.49 -0.05 4.99
N GLY A 329 -7.36 0.50 5.45
CA GLY A 329 -7.30 1.33 6.64
C GLY A 329 -7.65 2.79 6.41
N SER A 330 -7.20 3.67 7.30
CA SER A 330 -7.54 5.10 7.24
C SER A 330 -6.34 6.02 7.04
N GLY A 331 -6.49 7.06 6.24
CA GLY A 331 -5.45 8.09 6.09
C GLY A 331 -4.18 7.60 5.39
N ASN A 332 -4.23 6.46 4.70
CA ASN A 332 -3.05 5.93 4.00
C ASN A 332 -2.83 6.70 2.70
N THR A 333 -1.58 6.79 2.27
CA THR A 333 -1.19 7.38 0.98
C THR A 333 -0.63 6.30 0.07
N ILE A 334 -1.23 6.13 -1.11
CA ILE A 334 -0.74 5.21 -2.15
C ILE A 334 -0.28 6.04 -3.35
N ASN A 335 1.02 6.03 -3.63
CA ASN A 335 1.61 6.64 -4.80
C ASN A 335 1.72 5.59 -5.92
N ALA A 336 0.65 5.43 -6.69
CA ALA A 336 0.54 4.55 -7.86
C ALA A 336 1.20 5.18 -9.10
N VAL A 337 2.52 5.07 -9.18
CA VAL A 337 3.32 5.68 -10.26
C VAL A 337 3.27 4.91 -11.57
N GLY A 338 2.88 3.64 -11.52
CA GLY A 338 2.82 2.70 -12.64
C GLY A 338 1.42 2.54 -13.20
N SER A 339 1.21 1.47 -13.98
CA SER A 339 -0.13 1.02 -14.38
C SER A 339 -0.70 0.09 -13.31
N ASP A 340 -1.09 0.68 -12.19
CA ASP A 340 -1.46 -0.05 -10.98
C ASP A 340 -2.97 -0.27 -10.85
N THR A 341 -3.35 -1.27 -10.06
CA THR A 341 -4.72 -1.42 -9.57
C THR A 341 -4.78 -1.11 -8.08
N VAL A 342 -5.63 -0.15 -7.70
CA VAL A 342 -5.81 0.25 -6.29
C VAL A 342 -7.26 0.02 -5.86
N MET A 343 -7.42 -0.63 -4.72
CA MET A 343 -8.69 -0.83 -4.03
C MET A 343 -8.71 0.02 -2.75
N GLY A 344 -9.27 1.22 -2.82
CA GLY A 344 -9.45 2.14 -1.71
C GLY A 344 -10.79 1.93 -1.02
N ASN A 345 -10.89 0.91 -0.17
CA ASN A 345 -12.15 0.62 0.56
C ASN A 345 -12.13 1.11 2.01
N GLY A 346 -11.08 1.84 2.39
CA GLY A 346 -10.90 2.38 3.72
C GLY A 346 -11.54 3.76 3.88
N SER A 347 -10.90 4.65 4.65
CA SER A 347 -11.38 6.03 4.79
C SER A 347 -10.27 7.07 4.72
N ASN A 348 -10.53 8.24 4.16
CA ASN A 348 -9.58 9.34 4.09
C ASN A 348 -8.22 8.98 3.46
N ASN A 349 -8.17 7.94 2.63
CA ASN A 349 -6.95 7.55 1.92
C ASN A 349 -6.69 8.52 0.77
N THR A 350 -5.42 8.79 0.50
CA THR A 350 -4.99 9.55 -0.68
C THR A 350 -4.38 8.59 -1.69
N ILE A 351 -4.89 8.58 -2.92
CA ILE A 351 -4.42 7.70 -3.99
C ILE A 351 -3.95 8.57 -5.16
N ASN A 352 -2.64 8.64 -5.36
CA ASN A 352 -2.02 9.41 -6.44
C ASN A 352 -1.74 8.48 -7.62
N VAL A 353 -2.35 8.73 -8.79
CA VAL A 353 -2.26 7.89 -9.98
C VAL A 353 -1.50 8.64 -11.08
N ALA A 354 -0.26 8.23 -11.34
CA ALA A 354 0.59 8.89 -12.34
C ALA A 354 0.76 8.09 -13.65
N GLY A 355 0.88 6.75 -13.57
CA GLY A 355 1.20 5.89 -14.73
C GLY A 355 -0.01 5.41 -15.54
N GLY A 356 -1.20 5.93 -15.25
CA GLY A 356 -2.47 5.31 -15.68
C GLY A 356 -2.83 4.12 -14.78
N GLY A 357 -3.99 3.51 -14.97
CA GLY A 357 -4.38 2.35 -14.13
C GLY A 357 -5.85 2.36 -13.74
N VAL A 358 -6.17 1.57 -12.72
CA VAL A 358 -7.53 1.34 -12.26
C VAL A 358 -7.62 1.61 -10.77
N VAL A 359 -8.58 2.45 -10.38
CA VAL A 359 -8.89 2.70 -8.96
C VAL A 359 -10.35 2.36 -8.71
N PHE A 360 -10.59 1.53 -7.70
CA PHE A 360 -11.90 1.33 -7.10
C PHE A 360 -11.86 1.91 -5.70
N ALA A 361 -12.53 3.03 -5.48
CA ALA A 361 -12.72 3.62 -4.16
C ALA A 361 -14.15 3.34 -3.70
N ALA A 362 -14.29 2.36 -2.80
CA ALA A 362 -15.58 1.99 -2.21
C ALA A 362 -15.75 2.55 -0.77
N GLY A 363 -14.75 3.29 -0.31
CA GLY A 363 -14.58 3.78 1.04
C GLY A 363 -15.36 5.06 1.33
N THR A 364 -14.85 5.86 2.27
CA THR A 364 -15.42 7.18 2.57
C THR A 364 -14.35 8.24 2.75
N GLY A 365 -14.49 9.35 2.03
CA GLY A 365 -13.58 10.49 2.14
C GLY A 365 -12.23 10.24 1.49
N ASP A 366 -12.13 9.20 0.65
CA ASP A 366 -10.91 8.93 -0.10
C ASP A 366 -10.72 10.00 -1.19
N SER A 367 -9.46 10.40 -1.40
CA SER A 367 -9.05 11.41 -2.38
C SER A 367 -8.20 10.77 -3.48
N ILE A 368 -8.71 10.74 -4.70
CA ILE A 368 -8.07 10.14 -5.86
C ILE A 368 -7.53 11.26 -6.76
N ILE A 369 -6.24 11.23 -7.09
CA ILE A 369 -5.61 12.25 -7.92
C ILE A 369 -5.03 11.56 -9.16
N ALA A 370 -5.78 11.59 -10.26
CA ALA A 370 -5.38 11.07 -11.58
C ALA A 370 -5.17 12.25 -12.54
N SER A 371 -4.15 13.06 -12.26
CA SER A 371 -3.87 14.33 -12.95
C SER A 371 -2.81 14.23 -14.05
N SER A 372 -2.33 13.03 -14.37
CA SER A 372 -1.35 12.84 -15.46
C SER A 372 -2.04 12.83 -16.83
N SER A 373 -1.26 12.87 -17.90
CA SER A 373 -1.79 12.68 -19.26
C SER A 373 -2.20 11.23 -19.57
N SER A 374 -1.91 10.30 -18.66
CA SER A 374 -2.25 8.89 -18.80
C SER A 374 -3.73 8.67 -18.49
N SER A 375 -4.38 7.75 -19.19
CA SER A 375 -5.77 7.38 -18.91
C SER A 375 -5.86 6.54 -17.64
N ALA A 376 -6.62 7.02 -16.66
CA ALA A 376 -7.05 6.23 -15.51
C ALA A 376 -8.53 5.84 -15.64
N PHE A 377 -8.91 4.70 -15.09
CA PHE A 377 -10.30 4.31 -14.87
C PHE A 377 -10.57 4.36 -13.37
N VAL A 378 -11.43 5.29 -12.94
CA VAL A 378 -11.70 5.55 -11.53
C VAL A 378 -13.18 5.28 -11.26
N VAL A 379 -13.45 4.39 -10.32
CA VAL A 379 -14.77 4.07 -9.80
C VAL A 379 -14.84 4.57 -8.37
N LEU A 380 -15.81 5.41 -8.06
CA LEU A 380 -16.10 5.97 -6.75
C LEU A 380 -17.48 5.51 -6.31
N GLY A 381 -17.66 5.13 -5.05
CA GLY A 381 -18.99 4.90 -4.50
C GLY A 381 -19.07 4.00 -3.28
N GLY A 382 -20.28 3.56 -2.93
CA GLY A 382 -20.56 2.78 -1.72
C GLY A 382 -21.50 3.50 -0.73
N PRO A 383 -22.13 2.78 0.22
CA PRO A 383 -23.03 3.40 1.19
C PRO A 383 -22.31 4.41 2.08
N GLY A 384 -22.61 5.70 1.93
CA GLY A 384 -21.97 6.78 2.69
C GLY A 384 -20.68 7.33 2.09
N ALA A 385 -20.32 6.93 0.87
CA ALA A 385 -19.13 7.40 0.18
C ALA A 385 -19.24 8.90 -0.17
N THR A 386 -18.32 9.69 0.36
CA THR A 386 -18.08 11.10 0.01
C THR A 386 -16.69 11.25 -0.59
N ASP A 387 -16.35 10.36 -1.51
CA ASP A 387 -15.03 10.31 -2.12
C ASP A 387 -14.88 11.43 -3.15
N PHE A 388 -13.64 11.87 -3.34
CA PHE A 388 -13.30 12.94 -4.27
C PHE A 388 -12.28 12.42 -5.29
N ALA A 389 -12.48 12.72 -6.58
CA ALA A 389 -11.46 12.47 -7.59
C ALA A 389 -11.15 13.72 -8.44
N THR A 390 -9.87 13.98 -8.68
CA THR A 390 -9.43 14.88 -9.75
C THR A 390 -8.96 14.04 -10.94
N LEU A 391 -9.59 14.24 -12.09
CA LEU A 391 -9.32 13.52 -13.33
C LEU A 391 -8.80 14.46 -14.40
N ALA A 392 -7.75 14.06 -15.10
CA ALA A 392 -7.21 14.73 -16.27
C ALA A 392 -6.98 13.73 -17.42
N GLY A 393 -6.64 14.27 -18.60
CA GLY A 393 -6.43 13.48 -19.81
C GLY A 393 -7.68 12.70 -20.22
N SER A 394 -7.49 11.62 -20.97
CA SER A 394 -8.59 10.75 -21.40
C SER A 394 -9.01 9.75 -20.31
N SER A 395 -9.08 10.21 -19.05
CA SER A 395 -9.51 9.39 -17.92
C SER A 395 -11.03 9.19 -17.92
N PHE A 396 -11.46 8.09 -17.33
CA PHE A 396 -12.86 7.73 -17.17
C PHE A 396 -13.23 7.70 -15.69
N GLY A 397 -14.30 8.42 -15.32
CA GLY A 397 -14.87 8.44 -13.98
C GLY A 397 -16.23 7.75 -13.93
N TYR A 398 -16.45 6.95 -12.90
CA TYR A 398 -17.74 6.36 -12.58
C TYR A 398 -18.07 6.68 -11.12
N ALA A 399 -19.18 7.35 -10.86
CA ALA A 399 -19.56 7.82 -9.54
C ALA A 399 -20.89 7.23 -9.08
N GLU A 400 -20.91 6.70 -7.85
CA GLU A 400 -22.10 6.31 -7.11
C GLU A 400 -22.13 6.97 -5.73
N GLY A 401 -23.30 7.03 -5.10
CA GLY A 401 -23.43 7.45 -3.70
C GLY A 401 -23.42 8.96 -3.53
N GLY A 402 -22.32 9.54 -3.07
CA GLY A 402 -22.19 10.97 -2.78
C GLY A 402 -20.86 11.54 -3.27
N ALA A 403 -20.33 10.98 -4.36
CA ALA A 403 -18.98 11.26 -4.82
C ALA A 403 -18.87 12.63 -5.52
N ALA A 404 -17.68 13.21 -5.49
CA ALA A 404 -17.34 14.45 -6.17
C ALA A 404 -16.20 14.22 -7.16
N ILE A 405 -16.34 14.68 -8.40
CA ILE A 405 -15.32 14.55 -9.44
C ILE A 405 -15.01 15.93 -10.02
N ASP A 406 -13.73 16.28 -10.08
CA ASP A 406 -13.20 17.41 -10.83
C ASP A 406 -12.50 16.92 -12.12
N ALA A 407 -13.17 17.13 -13.25
CA ALA A 407 -12.82 16.59 -14.55
C ALA A 407 -12.22 17.67 -15.46
N THR A 408 -10.91 17.87 -15.36
CA THR A 408 -10.22 19.08 -15.84
C THR A 408 -10.17 19.24 -17.37
N ASN A 409 -10.00 18.16 -18.15
CA ASN A 409 -10.01 18.19 -19.63
C ASN A 409 -10.13 16.78 -20.23
N GLY A 410 -11.02 16.61 -21.21
CA GLY A 410 -11.05 15.42 -22.08
C GLY A 410 -11.50 14.12 -21.40
N THR A 411 -12.16 14.25 -20.26
CA THR A 411 -12.59 13.12 -19.43
C THR A 411 -14.02 12.67 -19.75
N TYR A 412 -14.29 11.38 -19.54
CA TYR A 412 -15.63 10.80 -19.67
C TYR A 412 -16.14 10.40 -18.29
N MET A 413 -17.39 10.75 -17.98
CA MET A 413 -17.97 10.50 -16.67
C MET A 413 -19.33 9.82 -16.76
N ILE A 414 -19.58 8.89 -15.85
CA ILE A 414 -20.90 8.35 -15.56
C ILE A 414 -21.25 8.67 -14.11
N LEU A 415 -22.35 9.40 -13.91
CA LEU A 415 -22.98 9.59 -12.61
C LEU A 415 -24.08 8.54 -12.51
N ALA A 416 -23.77 7.43 -11.85
CA ALA A 416 -24.56 6.20 -11.97
C ALA A 416 -25.74 6.16 -11.01
N SER A 417 -25.56 6.58 -9.76
CA SER A 417 -26.61 6.63 -8.74
C SER A 417 -26.23 7.54 -7.57
N GLY A 418 -27.20 7.91 -6.73
CA GLY A 418 -26.97 8.74 -5.56
C GLY A 418 -27.04 10.24 -5.86
N SER A 419 -26.29 11.06 -5.13
CA SER A 419 -26.20 12.50 -5.34
C SER A 419 -24.76 12.93 -5.50
N ASN A 420 -24.28 12.93 -6.74
CA ASN A 420 -22.89 13.19 -7.06
C ASN A 420 -22.70 14.64 -7.52
N THR A 421 -21.47 15.14 -7.42
CA THR A 421 -21.09 16.44 -7.96
C THR A 421 -19.99 16.27 -9.00
N ALA A 422 -20.16 16.90 -10.17
CA ALA A 422 -19.19 16.86 -11.25
C ALA A 422 -18.79 18.28 -11.67
N THR A 423 -17.51 18.61 -11.62
CA THR A 423 -16.97 19.81 -12.28
C THR A 423 -16.41 19.40 -13.64
N LEU A 424 -16.93 19.98 -14.73
CA LEU A 424 -16.56 19.66 -16.10
C LEU A 424 -15.72 20.77 -16.73
N GLY A 425 -14.46 20.46 -16.99
CA GLY A 425 -13.57 21.24 -17.83
C GLY A 425 -13.85 21.09 -19.33
N GLY A 426 -13.07 21.78 -20.15
CA GLY A 426 -13.25 21.78 -21.60
C GLY A 426 -13.12 20.39 -22.21
N GLY A 427 -14.10 19.99 -23.02
CA GLY A 427 -14.10 18.71 -23.73
C GLY A 427 -14.46 17.50 -22.86
N SER A 428 -14.84 17.71 -21.60
CA SER A 428 -15.35 16.65 -20.73
C SER A 428 -16.84 16.37 -21.01
N LEU A 429 -17.24 15.12 -20.83
CA LEU A 429 -18.59 14.62 -21.07
C LEU A 429 -19.12 13.89 -19.85
N ALA A 430 -20.38 14.12 -19.50
CA ALA A 430 -21.06 13.41 -18.43
C ALA A 430 -22.32 12.69 -18.92
N PHE A 431 -22.54 11.46 -18.47
CA PHE A 431 -23.81 10.74 -18.57
C PHE A 431 -24.44 10.64 -17.19
N VAL A 432 -25.63 11.22 -17.02
CA VAL A 432 -26.36 11.26 -15.75
C VAL A 432 -27.40 10.15 -15.73
N ALA A 433 -27.02 8.97 -15.23
CA ALA A 433 -27.83 7.77 -15.36
C ALA A 433 -29.06 7.79 -14.42
N SER A 434 -28.84 8.02 -13.13
CA SER A 434 -29.87 8.04 -12.08
C SER A 434 -29.38 8.84 -10.88
N GLY A 435 -30.29 9.17 -9.95
CA GLY A 435 -29.93 9.98 -8.78
C GLY A 435 -30.22 11.47 -8.97
N ALA A 436 -29.72 12.30 -8.06
CA ALA A 436 -29.86 13.75 -8.12
C ALA A 436 -28.48 14.40 -8.11
N ASP A 437 -28.00 14.73 -9.30
CA ASP A 437 -26.61 15.12 -9.52
C ASP A 437 -26.46 16.60 -9.85
N THR A 438 -25.36 17.19 -9.37
CA THR A 438 -24.98 18.57 -9.67
C THR A 438 -23.81 18.59 -10.64
N ILE A 439 -23.94 19.35 -11.72
CA ILE A 439 -22.90 19.52 -12.74
C ILE A 439 -22.52 21.00 -12.83
N VAL A 440 -21.23 21.29 -12.67
CA VAL A 440 -20.65 22.62 -12.81
C VAL A 440 -19.69 22.62 -13.99
N ALA A 441 -20.06 23.28 -15.08
CA ALA A 441 -19.18 23.45 -16.22
C ALA A 441 -18.28 24.69 -16.03
N THR A 442 -16.97 24.53 -16.20
CA THR A 442 -16.03 25.67 -16.26
C THR A 442 -15.82 26.13 -17.71
N GLY A 443 -15.88 25.20 -18.67
CA GLY A 443 -15.83 25.44 -20.11
C GLY A 443 -17.13 25.06 -20.82
N ALA A 444 -17.00 24.56 -22.05
CA ALA A 444 -18.10 23.88 -22.74
C ALA A 444 -18.25 22.47 -22.17
N ALA A 445 -19.47 22.09 -21.79
CA ALA A 445 -19.80 20.76 -21.30
C ALA A 445 -20.82 20.08 -22.22
N TYR A 446 -20.71 18.76 -22.33
CA TYR A 446 -21.71 17.92 -22.99
C TYR A 446 -22.28 16.93 -21.97
N VAL A 447 -23.57 17.04 -21.69
CA VAL A 447 -24.27 16.25 -20.68
C VAL A 447 -25.35 15.42 -21.36
N TYR A 448 -25.31 14.12 -21.19
CA TYR A 448 -26.38 13.21 -21.59
C TYR A 448 -27.32 12.95 -20.40
N GLY A 449 -28.60 13.29 -20.56
CA GLY A 449 -29.62 13.00 -19.57
C GLY A 449 -30.06 11.53 -19.58
N GLY A 450 -30.18 10.95 -18.39
CA GLY A 450 -30.81 9.65 -18.15
C GLY A 450 -32.07 9.81 -17.29
N ALA A 451 -32.27 8.91 -16.33
CA ALA A 451 -33.38 8.97 -15.39
C ALA A 451 -33.11 9.84 -14.16
N GLY A 452 -31.85 10.23 -13.94
CA GLY A 452 -31.45 11.12 -12.84
C GLY A 452 -31.88 12.57 -13.08
N THR A 453 -32.11 13.31 -12.00
CA THR A 453 -32.33 14.75 -12.08
C THR A 453 -31.01 15.48 -12.18
N ILE A 454 -30.98 16.55 -12.97
CA ILE A 454 -29.77 17.34 -13.23
C ILE A 454 -29.95 18.74 -12.62
N ASP A 455 -28.99 19.17 -11.80
CA ASP A 455 -28.79 20.58 -11.45
C ASP A 455 -27.50 21.09 -12.14
N PHE A 456 -27.65 21.89 -13.18
CA PHE A 456 -26.56 22.32 -14.05
C PHE A 456 -26.24 23.81 -13.89
N VAL A 457 -24.96 24.11 -13.72
CA VAL A 457 -24.41 25.46 -13.76
C VAL A 457 -23.39 25.58 -14.89
N GLY A 458 -23.67 26.45 -15.86
CA GLY A 458 -22.86 26.65 -17.06
C GLY A 458 -21.69 27.61 -16.87
N GLY A 459 -20.63 27.36 -17.65
CA GLY A 459 -19.39 28.14 -17.64
C GLY A 459 -19.22 29.08 -18.85
N ALA A 460 -17.97 29.31 -19.23
CA ALA A 460 -17.63 30.25 -20.30
C ALA A 460 -17.92 29.72 -21.73
N GLY A 461 -18.09 28.40 -21.88
CA GLY A 461 -18.35 27.75 -23.17
C GLY A 461 -19.81 27.39 -23.39
N HIS A 462 -20.20 27.24 -24.67
CA HIS A 462 -21.53 26.77 -25.03
C HIS A 462 -21.72 25.33 -24.57
N SER A 463 -22.68 25.09 -23.69
CA SER A 463 -22.94 23.77 -23.13
C SER A 463 -24.16 23.11 -23.77
N ILE A 464 -24.17 21.78 -23.79
CA ILE A 464 -25.28 20.98 -24.33
C ILE A 464 -25.75 20.03 -23.22
N ILE A 465 -27.07 20.04 -22.96
CA ILE A 465 -27.75 19.03 -22.14
C ILE A 465 -28.73 18.32 -23.06
N GLU A 466 -28.43 17.06 -23.39
CA GLU A 466 -29.30 16.19 -24.19
C GLU A 466 -30.46 15.65 -23.38
N GLN A 467 -31.54 15.31 -24.09
CA GLN A 467 -32.79 14.86 -23.49
C GLN A 467 -32.61 13.63 -22.59
N GLY A 468 -33.22 13.69 -21.40
CA GLY A 468 -33.39 12.57 -20.48
C GLY A 468 -34.84 12.47 -19.98
N THR A 469 -35.09 11.56 -19.03
CA THR A 469 -36.40 11.46 -18.38
C THR A 469 -36.47 12.22 -17.05
N GLY A 470 -35.37 12.32 -16.31
CA GLY A 470 -35.31 13.06 -15.05
C GLY A 470 -35.39 14.57 -15.24
N ALA A 471 -35.97 15.28 -14.26
CA ALA A 471 -36.15 16.72 -14.33
C ALA A 471 -34.81 17.47 -14.37
N VAL A 472 -34.78 18.59 -15.09
CA VAL A 472 -33.59 19.41 -15.31
C VAL A 472 -33.81 20.81 -14.74
N THR A 473 -32.89 21.22 -13.86
CA THR A 473 -32.66 22.62 -13.50
C THR A 473 -31.34 23.03 -14.11
N ALA A 474 -31.34 24.06 -14.96
CA ALA A 474 -30.13 24.50 -15.64
C ALA A 474 -30.04 26.02 -15.64
N THR A 475 -28.87 26.55 -15.24
CA THR A 475 -28.52 27.96 -15.41
C THR A 475 -27.29 28.04 -16.30
N ALA A 476 -27.43 28.63 -17.48
CA ALA A 476 -26.33 28.78 -18.42
C ALA A 476 -25.37 29.91 -18.02
N GLY A 477 -24.11 29.77 -18.45
CA GLY A 477 -23.06 30.78 -18.26
C GLY A 477 -22.96 31.75 -19.44
N SER A 478 -21.75 32.27 -19.69
CA SER A 478 -21.54 33.29 -20.72
C SER A 478 -21.49 32.76 -22.15
N GLY A 479 -21.32 31.45 -22.34
CA GLY A 479 -21.23 30.82 -23.66
C GLY A 479 -22.57 30.41 -24.29
N GLY A 480 -23.68 30.59 -23.57
CA GLY A 480 -25.00 30.11 -23.94
C GLY A 480 -25.17 28.60 -23.70
N ILE A 481 -26.35 28.09 -24.05
CA ILE A 481 -26.70 26.68 -23.83
C ILE A 481 -27.65 26.16 -24.91
N THR A 482 -27.55 24.87 -25.21
CA THR A 482 -28.63 24.09 -25.80
C THR A 482 -29.09 23.09 -24.75
N ALA A 483 -30.29 23.25 -24.20
CA ALA A 483 -30.78 22.41 -23.11
C ALA A 483 -32.15 21.83 -23.44
N TYR A 484 -32.26 20.51 -23.35
CA TYR A 484 -33.53 19.80 -23.29
C TYR A 484 -33.91 19.56 -21.83
N GLY A 485 -35.14 19.91 -21.47
CA GLY A 485 -35.72 19.48 -20.20
C GLY A 485 -35.88 17.97 -20.13
N GLY A 486 -36.12 17.47 -18.92
CA GLY A 486 -36.57 16.10 -18.71
C GLY A 486 -37.98 15.88 -19.25
N THR A 487 -38.24 14.69 -19.79
CA THR A 487 -39.61 14.33 -20.21
C THR A 487 -40.56 14.09 -19.03
N SER A 488 -40.05 13.94 -17.80
CA SER A 488 -40.84 13.87 -16.57
C SER A 488 -40.57 15.06 -15.66
N GLY A 489 -41.61 15.47 -14.91
CA GLY A 489 -41.52 16.62 -14.01
C GLY A 489 -41.57 17.96 -14.74
N GLY A 490 -41.46 19.04 -13.96
CA GLY A 490 -41.31 20.40 -14.47
C GLY A 490 -39.84 20.80 -14.49
N ASN A 491 -39.40 21.38 -15.60
CA ASN A 491 -38.01 21.80 -15.80
C ASN A 491 -37.85 23.30 -15.55
N SER A 492 -36.67 23.73 -15.11
CA SER A 492 -36.33 25.15 -14.93
C SER A 492 -35.05 25.46 -15.70
N LEU A 493 -35.19 26.03 -16.90
CA LEU A 493 -34.06 26.32 -17.77
C LEU A 493 -33.89 27.83 -17.91
N VAL A 494 -32.73 28.32 -17.49
CA VAL A 494 -32.35 29.73 -17.53
C VAL A 494 -31.16 29.89 -18.45
N GLY A 495 -31.40 30.53 -19.59
CA GLY A 495 -30.37 30.96 -20.53
C GLY A 495 -29.51 32.07 -19.95
N GLY A 496 -28.27 32.13 -20.42
CA GLY A 496 -27.23 33.01 -19.91
C GLY A 496 -26.95 34.14 -20.88
N ALA A 497 -25.67 34.40 -21.15
CA ALA A 497 -25.28 35.21 -22.30
C ALA A 497 -25.12 34.33 -23.55
N GLY A 498 -24.96 34.94 -24.71
CA GLY A 498 -24.79 34.21 -25.96
C GLY A 498 -26.10 33.72 -26.58
N SER A 499 -26.03 32.70 -27.43
CA SER A 499 -27.22 32.11 -28.04
C SER A 499 -27.73 30.95 -27.18
N ASN A 500 -29.01 30.97 -26.84
CA ASN A 500 -29.65 29.95 -26.01
C ASN A 500 -30.75 29.23 -26.79
N THR A 501 -30.80 27.90 -26.69
CA THR A 501 -31.87 27.06 -27.23
C THR A 501 -32.40 26.20 -26.09
N LEU A 502 -33.63 26.47 -25.65
CA LEU A 502 -34.22 25.85 -24.48
C LEU A 502 -35.49 25.10 -24.88
N TYR A 503 -35.51 23.79 -24.68
CA TYR A 503 -36.69 22.96 -24.88
C TYR A 503 -37.31 22.65 -23.52
N ALA A 504 -38.54 23.10 -23.29
CA ALA A 504 -39.25 22.89 -22.04
C ALA A 504 -39.31 21.41 -21.66
N GLU A 505 -39.68 20.57 -22.62
CA GLU A 505 -40.08 19.17 -22.40
C GLU A 505 -41.05 19.04 -21.20
N GLY A 506 -41.34 17.81 -20.79
CA GLY A 506 -42.10 17.53 -19.56
C GLY A 506 -43.42 18.31 -19.46
N THR A 507 -43.87 18.58 -18.24
CA THR A 507 -45.07 19.40 -17.97
C THR A 507 -44.78 20.39 -16.86
N GLY A 508 -45.27 21.63 -16.96
CA GLY A 508 -45.07 22.62 -15.90
C GLY A 508 -43.69 23.28 -15.90
N SER A 509 -43.06 23.37 -17.08
CA SER A 509 -41.69 23.87 -17.23
C SER A 509 -41.63 25.40 -17.30
N THR A 510 -40.52 25.96 -16.84
CA THR A 510 -40.20 27.39 -16.91
C THR A 510 -38.93 27.59 -17.74
N LEU A 511 -39.01 28.45 -18.75
CA LEU A 511 -37.91 28.83 -19.62
C LEU A 511 -37.64 30.34 -19.50
N ILE A 512 -36.39 30.73 -19.32
CA ILE A 512 -35.95 32.14 -19.29
C ILE A 512 -34.84 32.31 -20.31
N GLY A 513 -35.02 33.17 -21.32
CA GLY A 513 -34.12 33.24 -22.48
C GLY A 513 -32.70 33.71 -22.17
N GLY A 514 -32.51 34.69 -21.28
CA GLY A 514 -31.22 35.35 -21.09
C GLY A 514 -30.91 36.43 -22.15
N SER A 515 -29.68 36.94 -22.19
CA SER A 515 -29.29 37.94 -23.20
C SER A 515 -28.94 37.26 -24.54
N GLY A 516 -28.78 38.03 -25.62
CA GLY A 516 -28.46 37.47 -26.94
C GLY A 516 -29.67 36.89 -27.68
N THR A 517 -29.46 35.86 -28.49
CA THR A 517 -30.53 35.24 -29.30
C THR A 517 -31.04 33.99 -28.64
N ASN A 518 -32.34 33.94 -28.35
CA ASN A 518 -32.95 32.87 -27.59
C ASN A 518 -34.06 32.18 -28.38
N ASN A 519 -34.01 30.86 -28.47
CA ASN A 519 -35.11 30.02 -28.96
C ASN A 519 -35.70 29.25 -27.78
N LEU A 520 -36.96 29.51 -27.46
CA LEU A 520 -37.66 28.91 -26.33
C LEU A 520 -38.80 28.05 -26.89
N PHE A 521 -38.72 26.73 -26.74
CA PHE A 521 -39.70 25.79 -27.25
C PHE A 521 -40.61 25.33 -26.12
N ALA A 522 -41.90 25.61 -26.24
CA ALA A 522 -42.91 25.06 -25.33
C ALA A 522 -43.08 23.54 -25.52
N ALA A 523 -43.63 22.88 -24.50
CA ALA A 523 -43.91 21.45 -24.52
C ALA A 523 -45.41 21.19 -24.28
N SER A 524 -45.77 19.91 -24.15
CA SER A 524 -47.13 19.53 -23.76
C SER A 524 -47.43 20.00 -22.33
N GLY A 525 -48.67 20.41 -22.06
CA GLY A 525 -49.03 20.98 -20.76
C GLY A 525 -48.56 22.42 -20.60
N ALA A 526 -48.74 22.99 -19.41
CA ALA A 526 -48.48 24.42 -19.21
C ALA A 526 -46.98 24.73 -19.15
N THR A 527 -46.51 25.64 -20.01
CA THR A 527 -45.15 26.18 -20.03
C THR A 527 -45.18 27.68 -19.73
N THR A 528 -44.26 28.14 -18.88
CA THR A 528 -43.99 29.59 -18.69
C THR A 528 -42.70 29.95 -19.42
N MET A 529 -42.77 30.85 -20.39
CA MET A 529 -41.63 31.34 -21.13
C MET A 529 -41.43 32.85 -20.88
N VAL A 530 -40.21 33.23 -20.53
CA VAL A 530 -39.82 34.60 -20.23
C VAL A 530 -38.72 35.01 -21.20
N GLY A 531 -38.98 36.04 -22.00
CA GLY A 531 -37.97 36.68 -22.84
C GLY A 531 -36.90 37.30 -21.95
N GLY A 532 -35.63 37.17 -22.34
CA GLY A 532 -34.55 37.68 -21.51
C GLY A 532 -34.35 39.20 -21.67
N THR A 533 -33.92 39.84 -20.59
CA THR A 533 -33.58 41.27 -20.60
C THR A 533 -32.36 41.51 -21.48
N ASN A 534 -32.44 42.47 -22.41
CA ASN A 534 -31.40 42.76 -23.42
C ASN A 534 -31.14 41.61 -24.41
N ALA A 535 -32.11 40.73 -24.64
CA ALA A 535 -32.08 39.82 -25.77
C ALA A 535 -32.06 40.61 -27.09
N THR A 536 -31.29 40.14 -28.07
CA THR A 536 -31.35 40.63 -29.45
C THR A 536 -32.57 40.09 -30.20
N LEU A 537 -33.01 38.88 -29.83
CA LEU A 537 -34.20 38.21 -30.35
C LEU A 537 -34.63 37.13 -29.36
N ASN A 538 -35.89 37.15 -28.92
CA ASN A 538 -36.55 35.95 -28.36
C ASN A 538 -37.51 35.36 -29.40
N ASN A 539 -37.33 34.09 -29.73
CA ASN A 539 -38.27 33.31 -30.52
C ASN A 539 -38.99 32.33 -29.59
N PHE A 540 -40.27 32.56 -29.35
CA PHE A 540 -41.14 31.68 -28.56
C PHE A 540 -41.84 30.71 -29.52
N GLU A 541 -41.53 29.43 -29.44
CA GLU A 541 -41.94 28.43 -30.41
C GLU A 541 -42.97 27.45 -29.82
N PHE A 542 -44.10 27.33 -30.52
CA PHE A 542 -45.21 26.44 -30.20
C PHE A 542 -45.36 25.42 -31.32
N THR A 543 -44.79 24.23 -31.15
CA THR A 543 -44.80 23.16 -32.15
C THR A 543 -46.02 22.25 -31.99
N ALA A 544 -46.16 21.22 -32.84
CA ALA A 544 -47.28 20.27 -32.79
C ALA A 544 -47.45 19.58 -31.41
N ASN A 545 -46.38 19.47 -30.63
CA ASN A 545 -46.40 18.85 -29.29
C ASN A 545 -47.07 19.73 -28.22
N THR A 546 -47.48 20.96 -28.57
CA THR A 546 -48.17 21.89 -27.65
C THR A 546 -49.69 21.81 -27.74
N ALA A 547 -50.27 21.00 -28.63
CA ALA A 547 -51.72 20.98 -28.87
C ALA A 547 -52.56 20.88 -27.58
N GLY A 548 -53.40 21.89 -27.34
CA GLY A 548 -54.29 21.97 -26.19
C GLY A 548 -53.63 22.47 -24.89
N SER A 549 -52.36 22.89 -24.92
CA SER A 549 -51.66 23.47 -23.78
C SER A 549 -52.24 24.83 -23.38
N THR A 550 -51.87 25.28 -22.18
CA THR A 550 -52.15 26.62 -21.69
C THR A 550 -50.85 27.23 -21.18
N ASP A 551 -50.29 28.12 -21.98
CA ASP A 551 -48.95 28.66 -21.79
C ASP A 551 -48.95 30.16 -21.47
N VAL A 552 -47.86 30.60 -20.87
CA VAL A 552 -47.63 32.01 -20.54
C VAL A 552 -46.35 32.47 -21.22
N VAL A 553 -46.44 33.58 -21.94
CA VAL A 553 -45.29 34.30 -22.48
C VAL A 553 -45.19 35.64 -21.78
N SER A 554 -44.00 36.00 -21.31
CA SER A 554 -43.72 37.32 -20.73
C SER A 554 -42.39 37.86 -21.25
N GLY A 555 -42.16 39.16 -21.10
CA GLY A 555 -40.97 39.82 -21.64
C GLY A 555 -40.95 39.90 -23.18
N PHE A 556 -42.10 39.74 -23.85
CA PHE A 556 -42.22 39.82 -25.30
C PHE A 556 -42.10 41.27 -25.79
N ASN A 557 -41.13 41.54 -26.65
CA ASN A 557 -40.98 42.81 -27.35
C ASN A 557 -41.43 42.68 -28.81
N ALA A 558 -42.60 43.24 -29.14
CA ALA A 558 -43.19 43.18 -30.49
C ALA A 558 -42.32 43.78 -31.61
N THR A 559 -41.27 44.54 -31.30
CA THR A 559 -40.34 45.08 -32.32
C THR A 559 -39.22 44.12 -32.71
N THR A 560 -38.85 43.20 -31.83
CA THR A 560 -37.70 42.30 -32.02
C THR A 560 -38.07 40.83 -31.95
N ASP A 561 -39.01 40.47 -31.08
CA ASP A 561 -39.34 39.10 -30.72
C ASP A 561 -40.39 38.51 -31.66
N LYS A 562 -40.49 37.18 -31.62
CA LYS A 562 -41.40 36.41 -32.47
C LYS A 562 -42.11 35.34 -31.66
N ILE A 563 -43.38 35.11 -31.98
CA ILE A 563 -44.06 33.88 -31.62
C ILE A 563 -44.20 33.04 -32.88
N THR A 564 -43.56 31.88 -32.91
CA THR A 564 -43.56 30.96 -34.06
C THR A 564 -44.49 29.79 -33.76
N LEU A 565 -45.46 29.56 -34.65
CA LEU A 565 -46.42 28.47 -34.55
C LEU A 565 -46.04 27.34 -35.52
N GLY A 566 -46.28 26.11 -35.08
CA GLY A 566 -46.02 24.89 -35.82
C GLY A 566 -46.83 24.78 -37.11
N SER A 567 -46.44 23.80 -37.94
CA SER A 567 -47.01 23.64 -39.27
C SER A 567 -48.53 23.45 -39.26
N GLY A 568 -49.25 24.31 -39.99
CA GLY A 568 -50.72 24.26 -40.09
C GLY A 568 -51.48 24.81 -38.87
N VAL A 569 -50.78 25.28 -37.83
CA VAL A 569 -51.40 25.94 -36.68
C VAL A 569 -51.65 27.41 -36.99
N THR A 570 -52.87 27.87 -36.74
CA THR A 570 -53.32 29.24 -36.99
C THR A 570 -53.95 29.86 -35.75
N VAL A 571 -53.96 31.18 -35.68
CA VAL A 571 -54.64 31.92 -34.60
C VAL A 571 -56.12 32.00 -34.92
N THR A 572 -56.97 31.40 -34.07
CA THR A 572 -58.44 31.41 -34.24
C THR A 572 -59.11 32.55 -33.49
N ASN A 573 -58.51 33.01 -32.38
CA ASN A 573 -59.00 34.15 -31.62
C ASN A 573 -57.86 34.92 -30.94
N GLN A 574 -57.97 36.25 -30.90
CA GLN A 574 -57.10 37.15 -30.14
C GLN A 574 -57.97 38.06 -29.27
N THR A 575 -57.69 38.14 -27.97
CA THR A 575 -58.42 39.03 -27.05
C THR A 575 -57.43 39.82 -26.21
N VAL A 576 -57.45 41.15 -26.36
CA VAL A 576 -56.65 42.05 -25.53
C VAL A 576 -57.39 42.24 -24.20
N ASN A 577 -56.72 41.88 -23.11
CA ASN A 577 -57.22 41.97 -21.73
C ASN A 577 -56.42 43.01 -20.93
N SER A 578 -56.96 43.41 -19.77
CA SER A 578 -56.17 44.21 -18.82
C SER A 578 -55.00 43.37 -18.32
N GLY A 579 -53.77 43.69 -18.77
CA GLY A 579 -52.54 43.00 -18.40
C GLY A 579 -51.86 42.17 -19.51
N GLY A 580 -52.50 41.98 -20.68
CA GLY A 580 -51.86 41.28 -21.79
C GLY A 580 -52.82 40.83 -22.90
N LEU A 581 -52.29 40.04 -23.84
CA LEU A 581 -52.99 39.47 -24.97
C LEU A 581 -53.22 37.97 -24.76
N SER A 582 -54.45 37.50 -24.96
CA SER A 582 -54.78 36.07 -24.98
C SER A 582 -54.98 35.59 -26.41
N LEU A 583 -54.23 34.55 -26.79
CA LEU A 583 -54.32 33.87 -28.08
C LEU A 583 -54.99 32.51 -27.90
N THR A 584 -55.88 32.14 -28.81
CA THR A 584 -56.38 30.77 -28.99
C THR A 584 -56.00 30.29 -30.38
N LEU A 585 -55.41 29.10 -30.44
CA LEU A 585 -54.92 28.51 -31.68
C LEU A 585 -55.88 27.43 -32.19
N SER A 586 -55.71 27.02 -33.46
CA SER A 586 -56.58 26.04 -34.13
C SER A 586 -56.49 24.62 -33.57
N ASP A 587 -55.41 24.30 -32.86
CA ASP A 587 -55.17 23.01 -32.18
C ASP A 587 -55.63 23.02 -30.71
N GLY A 588 -56.29 24.10 -30.27
CA GLY A 588 -56.80 24.25 -28.90
C GLY A 588 -55.79 24.86 -27.92
N THR A 589 -54.55 25.10 -28.33
CA THR A 589 -53.52 25.77 -27.52
C THR A 589 -53.94 27.18 -27.15
N LYS A 590 -53.68 27.58 -25.90
CA LYS A 590 -53.99 28.92 -25.37
C LYS A 590 -52.71 29.57 -24.87
N ILE A 591 -52.40 30.77 -25.36
CA ILE A 591 -51.20 31.50 -24.97
C ILE A 591 -51.59 32.83 -24.34
N SER A 592 -51.12 33.09 -23.13
CA SER A 592 -51.25 34.39 -22.45
C SER A 592 -49.95 35.17 -22.59
N VAL A 593 -49.95 36.19 -23.45
CA VAL A 593 -48.80 37.06 -23.69
C VAL A 593 -48.91 38.30 -22.79
N LEU A 594 -48.17 38.33 -21.70
CA LEU A 594 -48.23 39.37 -20.68
C LEU A 594 -47.57 40.67 -21.19
N GLY A 595 -48.15 41.82 -20.83
CA GLY A 595 -47.61 43.15 -21.15
C GLY A 595 -47.84 43.63 -22.59
N VAL A 596 -48.52 42.85 -23.43
CA VAL A 596 -48.88 43.23 -24.80
C VAL A 596 -50.28 43.83 -24.85
N ALA A 597 -50.39 45.06 -25.38
CA ALA A 597 -51.63 45.84 -25.40
C ALA A 597 -52.37 45.85 -26.75
N ASN A 598 -51.82 45.18 -27.78
CA ASN A 598 -52.40 45.14 -29.13
C ASN A 598 -52.47 43.70 -29.63
N THR A 599 -53.28 43.45 -30.66
CA THR A 599 -53.25 42.17 -31.39
C THR A 599 -51.96 42.05 -32.21
N LEU A 600 -51.46 40.84 -32.39
CA LEU A 600 -50.28 40.57 -33.21
C LEU A 600 -50.66 40.32 -34.66
N THR A 601 -49.75 40.65 -35.57
CA THR A 601 -49.89 40.38 -37.00
C THR A 601 -49.38 38.98 -37.30
N SER A 602 -50.21 38.15 -37.93
CA SER A 602 -49.83 36.80 -38.36
C SER A 602 -49.32 36.83 -39.80
N ASN A 603 -48.09 36.38 -40.01
CA ASN A 603 -47.52 36.18 -41.34
C ASN A 603 -47.17 34.69 -41.51
N THR A 604 -47.86 34.02 -42.42
CA THR A 604 -47.59 32.63 -42.76
C THR A 604 -46.62 32.59 -43.94
N SER A 605 -45.43 32.05 -43.71
CA SER A 605 -44.38 31.91 -44.72
C SER A 605 -43.94 30.44 -44.78
N GLY A 606 -44.24 29.77 -45.88
CA GLY A 606 -44.03 28.32 -46.00
C GLY A 606 -44.97 27.56 -45.05
N SER A 607 -44.43 26.62 -44.27
CA SER A 607 -45.22 25.80 -43.35
C SER A 607 -45.50 26.48 -42.01
N SER A 608 -44.75 27.51 -41.60
CA SER A 608 -44.87 28.11 -40.26
C SER A 608 -45.59 29.46 -40.26
N THR A 609 -46.31 29.74 -39.18
CA THR A 609 -46.95 31.05 -38.94
C THR A 609 -46.15 31.82 -37.90
N ILE A 610 -45.75 33.06 -38.20
CA ILE A 610 -45.01 33.92 -37.29
C ILE A 610 -45.92 35.08 -36.85
N LEU A 611 -45.97 35.35 -35.56
CA LEU A 611 -46.64 36.50 -34.98
C LEU A 611 -45.61 37.56 -34.57
N THR A 612 -45.84 38.80 -35.03
CA THR A 612 -45.05 40.00 -34.70
C THR A 612 -45.94 41.15 -34.27
#